data_AF-A0A433BAB0-F1
#
_entry.id   AF-A0A433BAB0-F1
#
_cell.length_a   1.000
_cell.length_b   1.000
_cell.length_c   1.000
_cell.angle_alpha   90.00
_cell.angle_beta   90.00
_cell.angle_gamma   90.00
#
_symmetry.space_group_name_H-M   'P 1'
#
loop_
_entity.id
_entity.type
_entity.pdbx_description
1 polymer ?
#
loop_
_entity_poly.entity_id
_entity_poly.type
_entity_poly.pdbx_seq_one_letter_code
_entity_poly.pdbx_strand_id
1 'polypeptide(L)' 'MHVLRTPESRLDNLPDFPYQPRYVNYGDIRVAYIDEQSTLRSAGGSEQTEVFLCLHGEPTWYVCSLCCPSMRLDIP' A
#
# COMPACT_ATOMS: atom_id res chain seq x y z
N MET A 1 -10.28 25.64 3.68
CA MET A 1 -9.06 24.89 4.08
C MET A 1 -8.06 25.01 2.93
N HIS A 2 -6.77 25.23 3.20
CA HIS A 2 -5.74 25.29 2.16
C HIS A 2 -4.99 23.96 2.13
N VAL A 3 -5.10 23.22 1.02
CA VAL A 3 -4.53 21.88 0.87
C VAL A 3 -3.35 21.96 -0.09
N LEU A 4 -2.19 21.51 0.37
CA LEU A 4 -0.97 21.44 -0.44
C LEU A 4 -0.77 20.02 -0.95
N ARG A 5 -0.14 19.89 -2.12
CA ARG A 5 0.17 18.60 -2.75
C ARG A 5 1.66 18.45 -2.98
N THR A 6 2.22 17.35 -2.50
CA THR A 6 3.60 16.96 -2.82
C THR A 6 3.71 16.70 -4.32
N PRO A 7 4.71 17.29 -5.02
CA PRO A 7 4.97 16.98 -6.41
C PRO A 7 5.29 15.49 -6.61
N GLU A 8 4.82 14.90 -7.70
CA GLU A 8 5.01 13.47 -7.99
C GLU A 8 6.50 13.12 -8.15
N SER A 9 7.31 14.05 -8.65
CA SER A 9 8.76 13.87 -8.80
C SER A 9 9.52 13.64 -7.48
N ARG A 10 8.89 13.92 -6.33
CA ARG A 10 9.46 13.59 -5.00
C ARG A 10 9.34 12.10 -4.68
N LEU A 11 8.59 11.34 -5.48
CA LEU A 11 8.29 9.93 -5.27
C LEU A 11 9.00 9.01 -6.29
N ASP A 12 9.69 9.57 -7.29
CA ASP A 12 10.28 8.80 -8.41
C ASP A 12 11.38 7.81 -8.00
N ASN A 13 12.13 8.11 -6.93
CA ASN A 13 13.34 7.36 -6.55
C ASN A 13 13.25 6.80 -5.13
N LEU A 14 12.08 6.27 -4.76
CA LEU A 14 11.90 5.60 -3.49
C LEU A 14 12.52 4.20 -3.52
N PRO A 15 13.48 3.87 -2.63
CA PRO A 15 14.03 2.51 -2.56
C PRO A 15 12.91 1.53 -2.21
N ASP A 16 12.96 0.30 -2.70
CA ASP A 16 12.05 -0.80 -2.31
C ASP A 16 10.55 -0.46 -2.28
N PHE A 17 10.11 0.48 -3.13
CA PHE A 17 8.73 0.93 -3.23
C PHE A 17 8.22 0.73 -4.67
N PRO A 18 8.02 -0.53 -5.12
CA PRO A 18 7.55 -0.83 -6.47
C PRO A 18 6.03 -0.64 -6.64
N TYR A 19 5.36 -0.01 -5.67
CA TYR A 19 3.89 0.07 -5.61
C TYR A 19 3.35 1.17 -6.50
N GLN A 20 2.29 0.84 -7.25
CA GLN A 20 1.62 1.84 -8.06
C GLN A 20 0.64 2.64 -7.19
N PRO A 21 0.78 3.98 -7.10
CA PRO A 21 -0.11 4.77 -6.26
C PRO A 21 -1.52 4.80 -6.85
N ARG A 22 -2.52 4.53 -6.02
CA ARG A 22 -3.95 4.74 -6.32
C ARG A 22 -4.49 5.87 -5.47
N TYR A 23 -5.55 6.53 -5.95
CA TYR A 23 -6.10 7.71 -5.30
C TYR A 23 -7.62 7.64 -5.20
N VAL A 24 -8.14 8.10 -4.07
CA VAL A 24 -9.57 8.37 -3.88
C VAL A 24 -9.76 9.82 -3.47
N ASN A 25 -10.81 10.46 -3.98
CA ASN A 25 -11.15 11.83 -3.63
C ASN A 25 -12.19 11.84 -2.50
N TYR A 26 -11.94 12.64 -1.47
CA TYR A 26 -12.88 12.90 -0.38
C TYR A 26 -13.05 14.41 -0.24
N GLY A 27 -14.12 14.93 -0.84
CA GLY A 27 -14.28 16.38 -1.05
C GLY A 27 -13.11 16.93 -1.88
N ASP A 28 -12.45 17.96 -1.37
CA ASP A 28 -11.31 18.63 -2.04
C ASP A 28 -9.95 17.97 -1.73
N ILE A 29 -9.94 16.84 -1.01
CA ILE A 29 -8.72 16.15 -0.58
C ILE A 29 -8.53 14.87 -1.38
N ARG A 30 -7.30 14.63 -1.85
CA ARG A 30 -6.89 13.40 -2.52
C ARG A 30 -6.15 12.50 -1.53
N VAL A 31 -6.70 11.32 -1.25
CA VAL A 31 -6.08 10.29 -0.40
C VAL A 31 -5.38 9.27 -1.27
N ALA A 32 -4.09 9.03 -1.00
CA ALA A 32 -3.31 7.99 -1.66
C ALA A 32 -3.40 6.68 -0.90
N TYR A 33 -3.58 5.57 -1.61
CA TYR A 33 -3.54 4.22 -1.05
C TYR A 33 -2.82 3.26 -1.99
N ILE A 34 -2.34 2.16 -1.42
CA ILE A 34 -1.72 1.06 -2.15
C ILE A 34 -2.71 -0.10 -2.12
N ASP A 35 -2.85 -0.76 -3.26
CA ASP A 35 -3.75 -1.90 -3.39
C ASP A 35 -3.05 -2.92 -4.31
N GLU A 36 -2.43 -3.89 -3.67
CA GLU A 36 -1.67 -4.95 -4.32
C GLU A 36 -2.34 -6.28 -4.06
N GLN A 37 -2.32 -7.14 -5.08
CA GLN A 37 -2.78 -8.49 -4.93
C GLN A 37 -1.71 -9.31 -4.21
N SER A 38 -2.07 -9.90 -3.06
CA SER A 38 -1.21 -10.88 -2.42
C SER A 38 -1.14 -12.15 -3.27
N THR A 39 0.08 -12.64 -3.52
CA THR A 39 0.30 -13.92 -4.19
C THR A 39 0.17 -15.11 -3.23
N LEU A 40 -0.16 -14.88 -1.96
CA LEU A 40 -0.47 -15.95 -1.02
C LEU A 40 -1.71 -16.70 -1.51
N ARG A 41 -1.49 -17.87 -2.10
CA ARG A 41 -2.55 -18.87 -2.24
C ARG A 41 -2.75 -19.47 -0.86
N SER A 42 -3.95 -19.32 -0.29
CA SER A 42 -4.35 -20.17 0.83
C SER A 42 -4.10 -21.62 0.44
N ALA A 43 -3.40 -22.38 1.31
CA ALA A 43 -3.03 -23.79 1.11
C ALA A 43 -4.24 -24.75 0.97
N GLY A 44 -5.46 -24.23 0.86
CA GLY A 44 -6.69 -24.97 0.63
C GLY A 44 -7.64 -24.21 -0.30
N GLY A 45 -7.50 -24.44 -1.61
CA GLY A 45 -8.62 -24.62 -2.56
C GLY A 45 -9.76 -23.60 -2.66
N SER A 46 -9.65 -22.40 -2.09
CA SER A 46 -10.66 -21.36 -2.17
C SER A 46 -9.97 -20.09 -2.65
N GLU A 47 -10.39 -19.57 -3.81
CA GLU A 47 -9.98 -18.30 -4.43
C GLU A 47 -10.41 -17.08 -3.58
N GLN A 48 -10.34 -17.17 -2.25
CA GLN A 48 -10.57 -16.06 -1.35
C GLN A 48 -9.25 -15.32 -1.20
N THR A 49 -9.19 -14.15 -1.81
CA THR A 49 -8.07 -13.23 -1.65
C THR A 49 -8.23 -12.53 -0.30
N GLU A 50 -7.44 -12.94 0.68
CA GLU A 50 -7.40 -12.29 1.99
C GLU A 50 -6.91 -10.83 1.84
N VAL A 51 -7.61 -9.91 2.50
CA VAL A 51 -7.27 -8.48 2.46
C VAL A 51 -6.58 -8.08 3.75
N PHE A 52 -5.34 -7.61 3.64
CA PHE A 52 -4.58 -7.05 4.74
C PHE A 52 -4.64 -5.53 4.71
N LEU A 53 -5.37 -4.94 5.67
CA LEU A 53 -5.46 -3.48 5.81
C LEU A 53 -4.31 -2.97 6.68
N CYS A 54 -3.30 -2.37 6.05
CA CYS A 54 -2.17 -1.76 6.75
C CYS A 54 -2.40 -0.24 6.94
N LEU A 55 -2.70 0.17 8.17
CA LEU A 55 -2.82 1.58 8.55
C LEU A 55 -1.51 2.05 9.20
N HIS A 56 -0.95 3.14 8.69
CA HIS A 56 0.28 3.71 9.24
C HIS A 56 0.00 4.65 10.43
N GLY A 57 1.00 4.81 11.31
CA GLY A 57 0.98 5.76 12.43
C GLY A 57 1.86 6.99 12.17
N GLU A 58 2.19 7.74 13.23
CA GLU A 58 2.98 8.96 13.13
C GLU A 58 4.47 8.75 13.49
N PRO A 59 5.44 9.35 12.75
CA PRO A 59 5.30 10.03 11.46
C PRO A 59 5.61 9.07 10.32
N THR A 60 4.64 8.33 9.76
CA THR A 60 4.96 7.45 8.63
C THR A 60 3.87 7.31 7.61
N TRP A 61 4.27 7.01 6.37
CA TRP A 61 3.43 6.72 5.20
C TRP A 61 4.12 5.67 4.30
N TYR A 62 5.46 5.65 4.32
CA TYR A 62 6.30 4.73 3.55
C TYR A 62 6.36 3.29 4.10
N VAL A 63 6.12 3.09 5.42
CA VAL A 63 6.33 1.79 6.11
C VAL A 63 5.47 0.64 5.59
N CYS A 64 4.33 0.90 4.93
CA CYS A 64 3.51 -0.14 4.33
C CYS A 64 4.28 -0.98 3.29
N SER A 65 5.36 -0.44 2.70
CA SER A 65 6.24 -1.18 1.80
C SER A 65 6.99 -2.35 2.45
N LEU A 66 7.17 -2.34 3.77
CA LEU A 66 7.84 -3.44 4.48
C LEU A 66 6.88 -4.58 4.85
N CYS A 67 5.59 -4.27 4.99
CA CYS A 67 4.58 -5.25 5.37
C CYS A 67 4.25 -6.19 4.21
N CYS A 68 4.16 -5.67 2.98
CA CYS A 68 3.77 -6.44 1.81
C CYS A 68 4.81 -7.51 1.35
N PRO A 69 6.14 -7.25 1.34
CA PRO A 69 7.15 -8.28 1.08
C PRO A 69 7.21 -9.35 2.18
N SER A 70 6.98 -8.95 3.43
CA SER A 70 6.99 -9.84 4.60
C SER A 70 5.74 -10.72 4.72
N MET A 71 4.67 -10.38 3.99
CA MET A 71 3.52 -11.27 3.80
C MET A 71 3.81 -12.41 2.79
N ARG A 72 5.01 -12.51 2.21
CA ARG A 72 5.52 -13.78 1.66
C ARG A 72 5.96 -14.73 2.79
N LEU A 73 5.09 -14.94 3.78
CA LEU A 73 5.34 -15.97 4.78
C LEU A 73 5.32 -17.32 4.06
N ASP A 74 6.49 -17.98 4.00
CA ASP A 74 6.62 -19.43 3.84
C ASP A 74 5.84 -20.06 5.01
N ILE A 75 4.53 -20.25 4.81
CA ILE A 75 3.74 -21.15 5.64
C ILE A 75 3.90 -22.53 4.98
N PRO A 76 4.43 -23.54 5.69
CA PRO A 76 4.64 -24.88 5.15
C PRO A 76 3.35 -25.55 4.66
#